data_AF-A0A194REN1-F1
#
_entry.id   AF-A0A194REN1-F1
#
_cell.length_a   1.000
_cell.length_b   1.000
_cell.length_c   1.000
_cell.angle_alpha   90.00
_cell.angle_beta   90.00
_cell.angle_gamma   90.00
#
_symmetry.space_group_name_H-M   'P 1'
#
loop_
_entity.id
_entity.type
_entity.pdbx_description
1 polymer ?
#
loop_
_entity_poly.entity_id
_entity_poly.type
_entity_poly.pdbx_seq_one_letter_code
_entity_poly.pdbx_strand_id
1 'polypeptide(L)'
;MDAVKFLHSRFYFFITHTQSIGPENLPTSLPKFPRDKVRKRKWEIAVNREEGWTSSASSTVCSEHFITKDFYLTESGLRKLSQDAIPSINISACQDYEPTISDSEAVGINPNDSEEVVQLKCKVRRLEELAEMRKRKLNLMWQGKKRLKKKFAQMRYLLKHLIRYDQYKAEQSNSQT
;
A
#
# COMPACT_ATOMS: atom_id res chain seq x y z
N MET A 1 -37.04 10.27 -2.04
CA MET A 1 -36.62 11.68 -2.21
C MET A 1 -35.48 11.96 -1.23
N ASP A 2 -34.40 11.19 -1.24
CA ASP A 2 -33.31 11.13 -2.23
C ASP A 2 -32.50 12.43 -2.30
N ALA A 3 -31.38 12.45 -1.59
CA ALA A 3 -30.06 12.89 -2.08
C ALA A 3 -29.00 12.93 -0.95
N VAL A 4 -28.77 11.84 -0.21
CA VAL A 4 -27.61 11.74 0.71
C VAL A 4 -26.91 10.37 0.62
N LYS A 5 -26.83 9.82 -0.59
CA LYS A 5 -26.14 8.56 -0.87
C LYS A 5 -25.38 8.57 -2.20
N PHE A 6 -24.61 9.60 -2.53
CA PHE A 6 -23.79 9.54 -3.75
C PHE A 6 -22.55 10.45 -3.73
N LEU A 7 -21.68 10.32 -2.73
CA LEU A 7 -20.30 10.84 -2.82
C LEU A 7 -19.31 9.90 -2.09
N HIS A 8 -19.28 8.62 -2.49
CA HIS A 8 -18.21 7.70 -2.10
C HIS A 8 -17.74 6.78 -3.25
N SER A 9 -18.04 7.08 -4.52
CA SER A 9 -17.82 6.11 -5.61
C SER A 9 -17.42 6.71 -6.97
N ARG A 10 -16.96 7.95 -7.03
CA ARG A 10 -16.44 8.53 -8.28
C ARG A 10 -15.38 9.56 -7.93
N PHE A 11 -14.28 9.57 -8.69
CA PHE A 11 -13.04 10.30 -8.45
C PHE A 11 -12.11 9.63 -7.45
N TYR A 12 -11.32 8.68 -7.93
CA TYR A 12 -9.85 8.75 -7.92
C TYR A 12 -9.35 7.56 -8.72
N PHE A 13 -9.39 7.63 -10.06
CA PHE A 13 -8.58 6.74 -10.86
C PHE A 13 -8.33 7.36 -12.24
N PHE A 14 -7.49 8.39 -12.23
CA PHE A 14 -6.38 8.40 -13.15
C PHE A 14 -5.15 8.01 -12.35
N ILE A 15 -4.35 7.11 -12.90
CA ILE A 15 -2.97 6.91 -12.46
C ILE A 15 -2.15 8.08 -13.03
N THR A 16 -2.50 9.27 -12.56
CA THR A 16 -1.80 10.56 -12.68
C THR A 16 -2.33 11.45 -11.55
N HIS A 17 -1.90 11.18 -10.32
CA HIS A 17 -1.67 12.22 -9.32
C HIS A 17 -0.33 11.89 -8.65
N THR A 18 0.72 11.87 -9.48
CA THR A 18 1.98 12.44 -9.01
C THR A 18 1.63 13.89 -8.67
N GLN A 19 1.54 14.24 -7.38
CA GLN A 19 1.81 15.62 -7.02
C GLN A 19 3.19 15.92 -7.61
N SER A 20 3.20 16.77 -8.64
CA SER A 20 4.42 17.35 -9.17
C SER A 20 5.16 17.99 -8.00
N ILE A 21 6.27 17.39 -7.57
CA ILE A 21 7.23 18.07 -6.72
C ILE A 21 8.59 17.97 -7.41
N GLY A 22 8.94 19.07 -8.09
CA GLY A 22 10.30 19.41 -8.49
C GLY A 22 10.70 18.98 -9.91
N PRO A 23 11.38 19.86 -10.69
CA PRO A 23 11.93 19.53 -12.00
C PRO A 23 13.19 18.63 -11.96
N GLU A 24 13.48 17.96 -10.85
CA GLU A 24 14.72 17.19 -10.63
C GLU A 24 14.55 15.66 -10.54
N ASN A 25 13.33 15.13 -10.71
CA ASN A 25 13.10 13.68 -10.64
C ASN A 25 12.64 13.13 -12.00
N LEU A 26 13.49 12.29 -12.58
CA LEU A 26 13.35 11.57 -13.84
C LEU A 26 11.94 10.96 -14.01
N PRO A 27 11.37 10.88 -15.23
CA PRO A 27 10.06 10.30 -15.45
C PRO A 27 10.04 8.83 -14.99
N THR A 28 9.35 8.55 -13.90
CA THR A 28 9.03 7.18 -13.50
C THR A 28 8.14 6.58 -14.59
N SER A 29 8.71 5.79 -15.49
CA SER A 29 7.94 5.09 -16.52
C SER A 29 6.86 4.25 -15.84
N LEU A 30 5.59 4.58 -16.10
CA LEU A 30 4.45 3.88 -15.50
C LEU A 30 4.22 2.55 -16.26
N PRO A 31 4.37 1.38 -15.63
CA PRO A 31 4.09 0.12 -16.30
C PRO A 31 2.64 0.04 -16.77
N LYS A 32 2.45 -0.24 -18.06
CA LYS A 32 1.14 -0.55 -18.65
C LYS A 32 0.75 -1.98 -18.31
N PHE A 33 -0.56 -2.25 -18.28
CA PHE A 33 -1.03 -3.62 -18.12
C PHE A 33 -0.47 -4.53 -19.23
N PRO A 34 0.00 -5.74 -18.88
CA PRO A 34 0.53 -6.69 -19.86
C PRO A 34 -0.51 -7.07 -20.92
N ARG A 35 -0.05 -7.34 -22.15
CA ARG A 35 -0.89 -7.92 -23.21
C ARG A 35 -1.25 -9.38 -22.95
N ASP A 36 -0.38 -10.10 -22.25
CA ASP A 36 -0.62 -11.49 -21.84
C ASP A 36 -1.82 -11.56 -20.89
N LYS A 37 -2.84 -12.33 -21.29
CA LYS A 37 -4.10 -12.49 -20.55
C LYS A 37 -3.88 -13.07 -19.15
N VAL A 38 -2.95 -14.01 -19.00
CA VAL A 38 -2.68 -14.66 -17.71
C VAL A 38 -2.08 -13.67 -16.74
N ARG A 39 -1.05 -12.94 -17.18
CA ARG A 39 -0.39 -11.91 -16.39
C ARG A 39 -1.29 -10.71 -16.11
N LYS A 40 -2.09 -10.29 -17.10
CA LYS A 40 -3.11 -9.24 -16.95
C LYS A 40 -4.11 -9.59 -15.85
N ARG A 41 -4.64 -10.82 -15.86
CA ARG A 41 -5.57 -11.29 -14.82
C ARG A 41 -4.93 -11.30 -13.43
N LYS A 42 -3.66 -11.70 -13.30
CA LYS A 42 -2.93 -11.63 -12.02
C LYS A 42 -2.82 -10.19 -11.51
N TRP A 43 -2.59 -9.22 -12.40
CA TRP A 43 -2.56 -7.81 -12.03
C TRP A 43 -3.94 -7.27 -11.64
N GLU A 44 -5.00 -7.66 -12.36
CA GLU A 44 -6.38 -7.29 -12.02
C GLU A 44 -6.79 -7.79 -10.64
N ILE A 45 -6.44 -9.04 -10.31
CA ILE A 45 -6.64 -9.62 -8.98
C ILE A 45 -5.82 -8.88 -7.93
N ALA A 46 -4.55 -8.55 -8.22
CA ALA A 46 -3.68 -7.84 -7.28
C ALA A 46 -4.16 -6.41 -6.98
N VAL A 47 -4.73 -5.73 -7.98
CA VAL A 47 -5.33 -4.40 -7.88
C VAL A 47 -6.61 -4.42 -7.02
N ASN A 48 -7.29 -5.57 -6.96
CA ASN A 48 -8.42 -5.88 -6.07
C ASN A 48 -9.42 -4.72 -5.89
N ARG A 49 -9.94 -4.20 -7.01
CA ARG A 49 -10.84 -3.05 -7.06
C ARG A 49 -12.29 -3.43 -6.70
N GLU A 50 -13.08 -3.75 -7.70
CA GLU A 50 -14.51 -4.04 -7.62
C GLU A 50 -14.76 -5.35 -8.34
N GLU A 51 -15.77 -6.08 -7.90
CA GLU A 51 -16.18 -7.33 -8.54
C GLU A 51 -16.65 -7.04 -9.97
N GLY A 52 -16.04 -7.71 -10.96
CA GLY A 52 -16.32 -7.49 -12.38
C GLY A 52 -15.49 -6.38 -13.05
N TRP A 53 -14.61 -5.68 -12.33
CA TRP A 53 -13.70 -4.72 -12.95
C TRP A 53 -12.66 -5.40 -13.85
N THR A 54 -12.42 -4.84 -15.03
CA THR A 54 -11.38 -5.29 -15.97
C THR A 54 -10.51 -4.13 -16.42
N SER A 55 -9.23 -4.41 -16.67
CA SER A 55 -8.27 -3.38 -17.08
C SER A 55 -8.35 -3.08 -18.57
N SER A 56 -8.23 -1.78 -18.91
CA SER A 56 -8.20 -1.29 -20.28
C SER A 56 -6.75 -1.23 -20.81
N ALA A 57 -6.57 -1.09 -22.13
CA ALA A 57 -5.26 -0.96 -22.76
C ALA A 57 -4.49 0.32 -22.33
N SER A 58 -5.22 1.33 -21.87
CA SER A 58 -4.67 2.57 -21.30
C SER A 58 -4.43 2.49 -19.80
N SER A 59 -4.83 1.40 -19.13
CA SER A 59 -4.60 1.23 -17.71
C SER A 59 -3.10 1.05 -17.45
N THR A 60 -2.59 1.81 -16.48
CA THR A 60 -1.22 1.75 -15.97
C THR A 60 -1.23 1.33 -14.51
N VAL A 61 -0.07 1.15 -13.90
CA VAL A 61 0.12 0.98 -12.45
C VAL A 61 1.33 1.85 -12.07
N CYS A 62 1.31 2.55 -10.93
CA CYS A 62 2.50 3.27 -10.46
C CYS A 62 3.64 2.29 -10.15
N SER A 63 4.89 2.67 -10.48
CA SER A 63 6.07 1.83 -10.21
C SER A 63 6.28 1.50 -8.73
N GLU A 64 5.75 2.33 -7.83
CA GLU A 64 5.75 2.12 -6.37
C GLU A 64 4.98 0.87 -5.93
N HIS A 65 4.00 0.42 -6.73
CA HIS A 65 3.27 -0.81 -6.41
C HIS A 65 4.05 -2.08 -6.78
N PHE A 66 5.24 -1.96 -7.33
CA PHE A 66 6.14 -3.07 -7.63
C PHE A 66 7.34 -3.03 -6.71
N ILE A 67 7.94 -4.20 -6.46
CA ILE A 67 9.17 -4.28 -5.68
C ILE A 67 10.29 -3.69 -6.54
N THR A 68 11.23 -2.96 -5.93
CA THR A 68 12.37 -2.36 -6.64
C THR A 68 13.15 -3.40 -7.47
N LYS A 69 13.31 -4.61 -6.94
CA LYS A 69 13.95 -5.77 -7.59
C LYS A 69 13.16 -6.36 -8.77
N ASP A 70 11.92 -5.92 -8.98
CA ASP A 70 11.13 -6.30 -10.15
C ASP A 70 11.55 -5.55 -11.39
N PHE A 71 12.27 -4.44 -11.21
CA PHE A 71 12.79 -3.65 -12.30
C PHE A 71 14.21 -4.09 -12.65
N TYR A 72 14.46 -4.20 -13.94
CA TYR A 72 15.79 -4.39 -14.50
C TYR A 72 16.03 -3.33 -15.58
N LEU A 73 17.29 -3.00 -15.80
CA LEU A 73 17.71 -2.13 -16.89
C LEU A 73 18.02 -3.00 -18.11
N THR A 74 17.49 -2.63 -19.27
CA THR A 74 17.94 -3.23 -20.53
C THR A 74 19.29 -2.65 -20.93
N GLU A 75 19.99 -3.32 -21.85
CA GLU A 75 21.27 -2.86 -22.42
C GLU A 75 21.18 -1.44 -23.03
N SER A 76 19.98 -1.05 -23.49
CA SER A 76 19.66 0.29 -23.97
C SER A 76 19.36 1.33 -22.88
N GLY A 77 19.56 0.98 -21.60
CA GLY A 77 19.29 1.85 -20.44
C GLY A 77 17.81 2.00 -20.08
N LEU A 78 16.89 1.25 -20.71
CA LEU A 78 15.46 1.35 -20.44
C LEU A 78 15.08 0.50 -19.24
N ARG A 79 14.44 1.12 -18.24
CA ARG A 79 13.89 0.42 -17.07
C ARG A 79 12.65 -0.38 -17.48
N LYS A 80 12.72 -1.70 -17.38
CA LYS A 80 11.62 -2.64 -17.65
C LYS A 80 11.28 -3.48 -16.43
N LEU A 81 10.07 -4.02 -16.44
CA LEU A 81 9.54 -4.84 -15.36
C LEU A 81 9.70 -6.33 -15.72
N SER A 82 10.19 -7.13 -14.78
CA SER A 82 10.36 -8.59 -14.89
C SER A 82 9.06 -9.28 -15.28
N GLN A 83 9.12 -10.41 -15.98
CA GLN A 83 7.94 -11.13 -16.46
C GLN A 83 7.04 -11.63 -15.33
N ASP A 84 7.64 -11.96 -14.19
CA ASP A 84 6.95 -12.47 -12.99
C ASP A 84 6.51 -11.37 -12.02
N ALA A 85 6.79 -10.11 -12.34
CA ALA A 85 6.41 -9.00 -11.51
C ALA A 85 4.89 -8.81 -11.50
N ILE A 86 4.36 -8.78 -10.29
CA ILE A 86 2.94 -8.55 -9.97
C ILE A 86 2.91 -7.42 -8.93
N PRO A 87 1.96 -6.46 -9.04
CA PRO A 87 1.79 -5.43 -8.04
C PRO A 87 1.64 -6.04 -6.64
N SER A 88 2.46 -5.61 -5.69
CA SER A 88 2.50 -6.16 -4.32
C SER A 88 1.53 -5.47 -3.36
N ILE A 89 0.98 -4.31 -3.74
CA ILE A 89 0.22 -3.41 -2.87
C ILE A 89 -1.24 -3.35 -3.31
N ASN A 90 -2.16 -3.55 -2.36
CA ASN A 90 -3.57 -3.21 -2.49
C ASN A 90 -3.66 -1.67 -2.59
N ILE A 91 -4.09 -1.15 -3.75
CA ILE A 91 -3.86 0.23 -4.25
C ILE A 91 -4.58 1.32 -3.43
N SER A 92 -5.21 0.97 -2.30
CA SER A 92 -5.96 1.91 -1.45
C SER A 92 -5.12 2.75 -0.49
N ALA A 93 -3.83 2.47 -0.32
CA ALA A 93 -2.94 3.33 0.46
C ALA A 93 -1.52 3.31 -0.15
N CYS A 94 -1.19 4.36 -0.90
CA CYS A 94 0.19 4.69 -1.29
C CYS A 94 1.11 4.56 -0.06
N GLN A 95 2.26 3.93 -0.25
CA GLN A 95 3.30 3.92 0.76
C GLN A 95 4.15 5.19 0.60
N ASP A 96 4.93 5.52 1.62
CA ASP A 96 5.93 6.57 1.50
C ASP A 96 7.08 6.07 0.61
N TYR A 97 7.65 6.97 -0.19
CA TYR A 97 8.68 6.64 -1.18
C TYR A 97 9.97 6.14 -0.50
N GLU A 98 10.55 5.08 -1.06
CA GLU A 98 11.95 4.71 -0.81
C GLU A 98 12.69 4.72 -2.16
N PRO A 99 13.83 5.44 -2.28
CA PRO A 99 14.62 5.48 -3.50
C PRO A 99 15.03 4.06 -3.93
N THR A 100 14.82 3.75 -5.22
CA THR A 100 14.99 2.40 -5.80
C THR A 100 16.45 1.90 -5.86
N ILE A 101 17.44 2.77 -5.66
CA ILE A 101 18.86 2.39 -5.77
C ILE A 101 19.40 2.05 -4.38
N SER A 102 18.92 0.96 -3.81
CA SER A 102 19.61 0.30 -2.70
C SER A 102 20.39 -0.86 -3.29
N ASP A 103 21.71 -0.88 -3.11
CA ASP A 103 22.62 -1.99 -3.40
C ASP A 103 22.07 -3.30 -2.81
N SER A 104 21.20 -3.97 -3.55
CA SER A 104 20.64 -5.23 -3.11
C SER A 104 21.51 -6.33 -3.67
N GLU A 105 22.19 -7.05 -2.78
CA GLU A 105 23.02 -8.20 -3.08
C GLU A 105 22.36 -9.08 -4.16
N ALA A 106 23.10 -9.29 -5.25
CA ALA A 106 22.72 -10.20 -6.31
C ALA A 106 22.39 -11.57 -5.71
N VAL A 107 21.37 -12.25 -6.23
CA VAL A 107 21.10 -13.65 -5.85
C VAL A 107 22.41 -14.40 -6.05
N GLY A 108 22.85 -15.17 -5.05
CA GLY A 108 23.91 -16.15 -5.21
C GLY A 108 23.45 -17.26 -6.16
N ILE A 109 23.40 -16.96 -7.45
CA ILE A 109 23.14 -17.91 -8.52
C ILE A 109 24.45 -18.68 -8.67
N ASN A 110 24.40 -19.98 -8.34
CA ASN A 110 25.54 -20.84 -8.58
C ASN A 110 25.57 -21.15 -10.09
N PRO A 111 26.72 -21.07 -10.77
CA PRO A 111 26.83 -21.42 -12.20
C PRO A 111 26.31 -22.82 -12.56
N ASN A 112 26.18 -23.71 -11.57
CA ASN A 112 25.70 -25.08 -11.73
C ASN A 112 24.20 -25.26 -11.45
N ASP A 113 23.48 -24.20 -11.10
CA ASP A 113 22.03 -24.28 -10.88
C ASP A 113 21.31 -24.51 -12.22
N SER A 114 20.39 -25.48 -12.24
CA SER A 114 19.42 -25.60 -13.34
C SER A 114 18.57 -24.32 -13.42
N GLU A 115 18.15 -23.94 -14.63
CA GLU A 115 17.24 -22.82 -14.90
C GLU A 115 16.01 -22.82 -13.96
N GLU A 116 15.47 -24.01 -13.68
CA GLU A 116 14.33 -24.17 -12.76
C GLU A 116 14.69 -23.78 -11.32
N VAL A 117 15.89 -24.13 -10.86
CA VAL A 117 16.38 -23.79 -9.51
C VAL A 117 16.61 -22.28 -9.38
N VAL A 118 17.12 -21.64 -10.42
CA VAL A 118 17.30 -20.18 -10.46
C VAL A 118 15.95 -19.47 -10.35
N GLN A 119 14.94 -19.91 -11.11
CA GLN A 119 13.59 -19.36 -11.04
C GLN A 119 12.96 -19.55 -9.65
N LEU A 120 13.13 -20.72 -9.04
CA LEU A 120 12.65 -20.99 -7.69
C LEU A 120 13.35 -20.12 -6.64
N LYS A 121 14.68 -19.97 -6.70
CA LYS A 121 15.44 -19.08 -5.79
C LYS A 121 14.96 -17.63 -5.89
N CYS A 122 14.77 -17.13 -7.11
CA CYS A 122 14.22 -15.80 -7.35
C CYS A 122 12.81 -15.64 -6.76
N LYS A 123 11.96 -16.66 -6.90
CA LYS A 123 10.59 -16.66 -6.37
C LYS A 123 10.56 -16.70 -4.84
N VAL A 124 11.39 -17.54 -4.21
CA VAL A 124 11.51 -17.63 -2.74
C VAL A 124 11.94 -16.29 -2.16
N ARG A 125 13.00 -15.69 -2.70
CA ARG A 125 13.47 -14.37 -2.26
C ARG A 125 12.37 -13.31 -2.36
N ARG A 126 11.64 -13.28 -3.48
CA ARG A 126 10.50 -12.36 -3.65
C ARG A 126 9.44 -12.57 -2.56
N LEU A 127 9.11 -13.82 -2.26
CA LEU A 127 8.10 -14.15 -1.25
C LEU A 127 8.54 -13.74 0.15
N GLU A 128 9.82 -13.90 0.49
CA GLU A 128 10.39 -13.47 1.77
C GLU A 128 10.29 -11.95 1.94
N GLU A 129 10.64 -11.19 0.90
CA GLU A 129 10.53 -9.72 0.90
C GLU A 129 9.08 -9.27 1.07
N LEU A 130 8.14 -9.89 0.35
CA LEU A 130 6.71 -9.64 0.51
C LEU A 130 6.23 -9.95 1.93
N ALA A 131 6.69 -11.04 2.53
CA ALA A 131 6.33 -11.42 3.89
C ALA A 131 6.83 -10.38 4.91
N GLU A 132 8.06 -9.91 4.75
CA GLU A 132 8.66 -8.92 5.66
C GLU A 132 7.95 -7.56 5.54
N MET A 133 7.65 -7.11 4.32
CA MET A 133 6.84 -5.89 4.12
C MET A 133 5.46 -5.99 4.77
N ARG A 134 4.77 -7.12 4.60
CA ARG A 134 3.45 -7.36 5.21
C ARG A 134 3.52 -7.37 6.74
N LYS A 135 4.57 -7.98 7.30
CA LYS A 135 4.82 -8.00 8.75
C LYS A 135 5.05 -6.59 9.30
N ARG A 136 5.87 -5.77 8.64
CA ARG A 136 6.08 -4.36 9.01
C ARG A 136 4.75 -3.58 9.02
N LYS A 137 3.94 -3.72 7.98
CA LYS A 137 2.62 -3.07 7.90
C LYS A 137 1.69 -3.52 9.02
N LEU A 138 1.63 -4.82 9.31
CA LEU A 138 0.84 -5.36 10.41
C LEU A 138 1.26 -4.78 11.77
N ASN A 139 2.57 -4.66 12.00
CA ASN A 139 3.09 -4.06 13.23
C ASN A 139 2.68 -2.59 13.37
N LEU A 140 2.75 -1.79 12.30
CA LEU A 140 2.30 -0.40 12.29
C LEU A 140 0.80 -0.28 12.63
N MET A 141 -0.03 -1.12 12.00
CA MET A 141 -1.47 -1.16 12.30
C MET A 141 -1.73 -1.54 13.77
N TRP A 142 -1.00 -2.53 14.29
CA TRP A 142 -1.14 -2.96 15.69
C TRP A 142 -0.77 -1.85 16.67
N GLN A 143 0.32 -1.12 16.40
CA GLN A 143 0.71 0.03 17.20
C GLN A 143 -0.35 1.14 17.15
N GLY A 144 -0.90 1.44 15.97
CA GLY A 144 -1.99 2.40 15.79
C GLY A 144 -3.22 2.04 16.63
N LYS A 145 -3.65 0.78 16.57
CA LYS A 145 -4.75 0.24 17.39
C LYS A 145 -4.47 0.41 18.88
N LYS A 146 -3.24 0.14 19.34
CA LYS A 146 -2.84 0.29 20.74
C LYS A 146 -2.92 1.76 21.19
N ARG A 147 -2.43 2.70 20.37
CA ARG A 147 -2.51 4.15 20.65
C ARG A 147 -3.97 4.61 20.77
N LEU A 148 -4.83 4.18 19.85
CA LEU A 148 -6.24 4.54 19.87
C LEU A 148 -6.95 3.99 21.12
N LYS A 149 -6.68 2.74 21.51
CA LYS A 149 -7.19 2.17 22.76
C LYS A 149 -6.79 2.98 24.00
N LYS A 150 -5.54 3.46 24.08
CA LYS A 150 -5.08 4.31 25.19
C LYS A 150 -5.85 5.63 25.23
N LYS A 151 -5.99 6.32 24.09
CA LYS A 151 -6.79 7.57 24.00
C LYS A 151 -8.23 7.35 24.42
N PHE A 152 -8.84 6.25 24.00
CA PHE A 152 -10.21 5.92 24.37
C PHE A 152 -10.36 5.67 25.88
N ALA A 153 -9.41 4.98 26.51
CA ALA A 153 -9.41 4.75 27.95
C ALA A 153 -9.26 6.07 28.74
N GLN A 154 -8.37 6.96 28.29
CA GLN A 154 -8.21 8.29 28.89
C GLN A 154 -9.49 9.13 28.76
N MET A 155 -10.10 9.14 27.57
CA MET A 155 -11.34 9.90 27.33
C MET A 155 -12.48 9.38 28.20
N ARG A 156 -12.61 8.05 28.35
CA ARG A 156 -13.55 7.44 29.30
C ARG A 156 -13.30 7.86 30.75
N TYR A 157 -12.03 7.95 31.16
CA TYR A 157 -11.68 8.37 32.51
C TYR A 157 -12.08 9.84 32.77
N LEU A 158 -11.72 10.74 31.85
CA LEU A 158 -12.09 12.15 31.96
C LEU A 158 -13.61 12.34 31.98
N LEU A 159 -14.34 11.63 31.12
CA LEU A 159 -15.80 11.70 31.09
C LEU A 159 -16.42 11.29 32.43
N LYS A 160 -15.91 10.23 33.07
CA LYS A 160 -16.34 9.82 34.42
C LYS A 160 -16.11 10.91 35.46
N HIS A 161 -14.97 11.60 35.39
CA HIS A 161 -14.64 12.68 36.31
C HIS A 161 -15.54 13.90 36.13
N LEU A 162 -15.83 14.28 34.88
CA LEU A 162 -16.73 15.38 34.57
C LEU A 162 -18.15 15.10 35.06
N ILE A 163 -18.68 13.90 34.78
CA ILE A 163 -20.02 13.49 35.27
C ILE A 163 -20.08 13.59 36.80
N ARG A 164 -19.04 13.11 37.50
CA ARG A 164 -18.99 13.20 38.97
C ARG A 164 -18.91 14.65 39.46
N TYR A 165 -18.16 15.50 38.77
CA TYR A 165 -18.05 16.92 39.12
C TYR A 165 -19.40 17.63 38.96
N ASP A 166 -20.13 17.35 37.88
CA ASP A 166 -21.46 17.91 37.64
C ASP A 166 -22.46 17.48 38.73
N GLN A 167 -22.41 16.20 39.14
CA GLN A 167 -23.20 15.68 40.27
C GLN A 167 -22.89 16.42 41.57
N TYR A 168 -21.60 16.55 41.92
CA TYR A 168 -21.18 17.28 43.12
C TYR A 168 -21.63 18.75 43.10
N LYS A 169 -21.51 19.43 41.95
CA LYS A 169 -22.00 20.81 41.78
C LYS A 169 -23.51 20.93 42.02
N ALA A 170 -24.30 20.00 41.50
CA ALA A 170 -25.76 19.99 41.68
C ALA A 170 -26.17 19.75 43.15
N GLU A 171 -25.45 18.89 43.86
CA GLU A 171 -25.66 18.62 45.28
C GLU A 171 -25.35 19.84 46.16
N GLN A 172 -24.29 20.58 45.84
CA GLN A 172 -23.93 21.81 46.55
C GLN A 172 -24.96 22.93 46.33
N SER A 173 -25.49 23.09 45.11
CA SER A 173 -26.53 24.10 44.84
C SER A 173 -27.86 23.80 45.56
N ASN A 174 -28.21 22.53 45.72
CA ASN A 174 -29.45 22.13 46.43
C ASN A 174 -29.33 22.25 47.96
N SER A 175 -28.12 22.34 48.50
CA SER A 175 -27.89 22.46 49.96
C SER A 175 -27.89 23.92 50.44
N GLN A 176 -27.96 24.89 49.52
CA GLN A 176 -27.94 26.34 49.80
C GLN A 176 -29.29 27.04 49.60
N THR A 177 -30.30 26.30 49.14
CA THR A 177 -31.72 26.72 49.02
C THR A 177 -32.58 26.00 50.05
#